data_AF-A0A8A3S2X8-F1
#
_entry.id   AF-A0A8A3S2X8-F1
#
_cell.length_a   1.000
_cell.length_b   1.000
_cell.length_c   1.000
_cell.angle_alpha   90.00
_cell.angle_beta   90.00
_cell.angle_gamma   90.00
#
_symmetry.space_group_name_H-M   'P 1'
#
loop_
_entity.id
_entity.type
_entity.pdbx_description
1 polymer ?
#
loop_
_entity_poly.entity_id
_entity_poly.type
_entity_poly.pdbx_seq_one_letter_code
_entity_poly.pdbx_strand_id
1 'polypeptide(L)'
;MKKEQTLQNLKRLLPAALLAGLLGGGLFVFLGSYADMWCWHGIICLNHSIFDISSTLQVFVLCILALFFTGMLAVALQRGEVGSQAQAAFAGGVSGFMAFFVIRVYTRVSNLLWYVGNGGTDPVGYLIDSISYILVNFASTLFAALIMAALAVLGALILFSSLEKAATPEENARASRLVLGSTVLIILVCMIIPPLVARLMIGAGMIRVHSSAALMGTFISLEHTAPDTIVLTAHKVPPAFTLADTHFSVYIDGLDGIDVSNASAAAASGLAVAVEPADGLQAFEGSQATWKGPVFEDNSTPTSVTVIAHGTDGSEIELMVLNRSVLASLN
;
A
#
# COMPACT_ATOMS: atom_id res chain seq x y z
N MET A 1 22.45 -36.91 32.71
CA MET A 1 22.37 -37.51 31.36
C MET A 1 21.20 -36.99 30.50
N LYS A 2 19.93 -37.40 30.66
CA LYS A 2 18.84 -36.95 29.74
C LYS A 2 18.67 -35.41 29.64
N LYS A 3 18.76 -34.67 30.76
CA LYS A 3 18.62 -33.19 30.77
C LYS A 3 19.74 -32.45 30.04
N GLU A 4 21.00 -32.87 30.19
CA GLU A 4 22.14 -32.22 29.52
C GLU A 4 22.10 -32.41 28.01
N GLN A 5 21.72 -33.61 27.57
CA GLN A 5 21.60 -33.95 26.16
C GLN A 5 20.46 -33.18 25.48
N THR A 6 19.32 -33.01 26.17
CA THR A 6 18.23 -32.14 25.70
C THR A 6 18.66 -30.67 25.59
N LEU A 7 19.39 -30.15 26.59
CA LEU A 7 19.84 -28.75 26.58
C LEU A 7 20.85 -28.47 25.46
N GLN A 8 21.80 -29.39 25.22
CA GLN A 8 22.76 -29.27 24.13
C GLN A 8 22.07 -29.31 22.77
N ASN A 9 21.09 -30.19 22.58
CA ASN A 9 20.31 -30.25 21.35
C ASN A 9 19.53 -28.94 21.13
N LEU A 10 18.89 -28.37 22.15
CA LEU A 10 18.19 -27.09 22.03
C LEU A 10 19.12 -25.93 21.65
N LYS A 11 20.32 -25.86 22.25
CA LYS A 11 21.32 -24.83 21.91
C LYS A 11 21.77 -24.92 20.45
N ARG A 12 21.92 -26.13 19.93
CA ARG A 12 22.32 -26.37 18.54
C ARG A 12 21.25 -25.91 17.53
N LEU A 13 19.97 -26.07 17.86
CA LEU A 13 18.85 -25.72 16.99
C LEU A 13 18.57 -24.20 16.94
N LEU A 14 19.01 -23.47 17.97
CA LEU A 14 18.68 -22.05 18.18
C LEU A 14 19.10 -21.13 17.01
N PRO A 15 20.32 -21.19 16.45
CA PRO A 15 20.75 -20.24 15.41
C PRO A 15 19.90 -20.32 14.15
N ALA A 16 19.55 -21.54 13.71
CA ALA A 16 18.72 -21.74 12.53
C ALA A 16 17.28 -21.25 12.74
N ALA A 17 16.72 -21.45 13.94
CA ALA A 17 15.39 -20.95 14.28
C ALA A 17 15.34 -19.42 14.34
N LEU A 18 16.36 -18.79 14.92
CA LEU A 18 16.49 -17.33 14.93
C LEU A 18 16.64 -16.75 13.51
N LEU A 19 17.47 -17.38 12.67
CA LEU A 19 17.64 -16.97 11.28
C LEU A 19 16.33 -17.12 10.48
N ALA A 20 15.62 -18.23 10.66
CA ALA A 20 14.32 -18.43 10.03
C ALA A 20 13.32 -17.35 10.46
N GLY A 21 13.29 -17.01 11.76
CA GLY A 21 12.45 -15.95 12.29
C GLY A 21 12.82 -14.55 11.78
N LEU A 22 14.11 -14.27 11.60
CA LEU A 22 14.59 -13.03 10.97
C LEU A 22 14.10 -12.90 9.52
N LEU A 23 14.31 -13.95 8.72
CA LEU A 23 13.89 -14.00 7.32
C LEU A 23 12.36 -13.96 7.20
N GLY A 24 11.66 -14.71 8.04
CA GLY A 24 10.21 -14.76 8.11
C GLY A 24 9.58 -13.43 8.52
N GLY A 25 10.13 -12.78 9.54
CA GLY A 25 9.70 -11.45 9.97
C GLY A 25 9.96 -10.38 8.89
N GLY A 26 11.11 -10.44 8.22
CA GLY A 26 11.40 -9.55 7.09
C GLY A 26 10.44 -9.77 5.91
N LEU A 27 10.16 -11.04 5.57
CA LEU A 27 9.18 -11.39 4.55
C LEU A 27 7.78 -10.89 4.93
N PHE A 28 7.38 -11.03 6.19
CA PHE A 28 6.11 -10.54 6.68
C PHE A 28 5.98 -9.03 6.48
N VAL A 29 7.00 -8.26 6.91
CA VAL A 29 7.04 -6.81 6.72
C VAL A 29 6.95 -6.45 5.25
N PHE A 30 7.73 -7.12 4.40
CA PHE A 30 7.69 -6.91 2.96
C PHE A 30 6.32 -7.18 2.36
N LEU A 31 5.69 -8.32 2.68
CA LEU A 31 4.38 -8.70 2.14
C LEU A 31 3.28 -7.73 2.61
N GLY A 32 3.31 -7.33 3.88
CA GLY A 32 2.36 -6.36 4.42
C GLY A 32 2.47 -5.00 3.72
N SER A 33 3.68 -4.45 3.63
CA SER A 33 3.91 -3.18 2.94
C SER A 33 3.65 -3.25 1.44
N TYR A 34 3.96 -4.37 0.80
CA TYR A 34 3.70 -4.57 -0.63
C TYR A 34 2.20 -4.64 -0.94
N ALA A 35 1.45 -5.44 -0.18
CA ALA A 35 0.00 -5.55 -0.35
C ALA A 35 -0.67 -4.18 -0.16
N ASP A 36 -0.35 -3.49 0.94
CA ASP A 36 -0.99 -2.23 1.26
C ASP A 36 -0.59 -1.09 0.29
N MET A 37 0.69 -0.75 0.21
CA MET A 37 1.14 0.42 -0.56
C MET A 37 1.08 0.22 -2.08
N TRP A 38 1.43 -0.96 -2.58
CA TRP A 38 1.62 -1.15 -4.02
C TRP A 38 0.39 -1.77 -4.69
N CYS A 39 -0.30 -2.67 -4.00
CA CYS A 39 -1.44 -3.36 -4.59
C CYS A 39 -2.75 -2.58 -4.36
N TRP A 40 -3.03 -2.23 -3.09
CA TRP A 40 -4.31 -1.68 -2.69
C TRP A 40 -4.36 -0.16 -2.64
N HIS A 41 -3.28 0.56 -2.32
CA HIS A 41 -3.32 2.01 -2.12
C HIS A 41 -4.00 2.77 -3.27
N GLY A 42 -3.66 2.45 -4.52
CA GLY A 42 -4.27 3.09 -5.69
C GLY A 42 -5.74 2.75 -5.96
N ILE A 43 -6.31 1.76 -5.26
CA ILE A 43 -7.71 1.35 -5.40
C ILE A 43 -8.53 1.54 -4.12
N ILE A 44 -7.90 1.60 -2.93
CA ILE A 44 -8.57 1.88 -1.65
C ILE A 44 -9.35 3.19 -1.73
N CYS A 45 -8.75 4.21 -2.34
CA CYS A 45 -9.40 5.50 -2.53
C CYS A 45 -10.70 5.37 -3.34
N LEU A 46 -10.82 4.40 -4.25
CA LEU A 46 -11.98 4.26 -5.13
C LEU A 46 -13.21 3.66 -4.42
N ASN A 47 -13.01 2.84 -3.39
CA ASN A 47 -14.09 2.29 -2.56
C ASN A 47 -13.53 1.86 -1.20
N HIS A 48 -13.42 2.83 -0.29
CA HIS A 48 -12.69 2.65 0.97
C HIS A 48 -13.24 1.48 1.78
N SER A 49 -14.56 1.29 1.86
CA SER A 49 -15.16 0.24 2.69
C SER A 49 -14.86 -1.17 2.19
N ILE A 50 -15.01 -1.44 0.89
CA ILE A 50 -14.77 -2.78 0.34
C ILE A 50 -13.28 -3.10 0.34
N PHE A 51 -12.44 -2.13 0.00
CA PHE A 51 -11.01 -2.36 -0.17
C PHE A 51 -10.24 -2.35 1.16
N ASP A 52 -10.70 -1.64 2.18
CA ASP A 52 -10.11 -1.75 3.53
C ASP A 52 -10.33 -3.15 4.12
N ILE A 53 -11.56 -3.68 3.99
CA ILE A 53 -11.87 -5.06 4.39
C ILE A 53 -11.05 -6.06 3.57
N SER A 54 -10.98 -5.88 2.25
CA SER A 54 -10.26 -6.80 1.36
C SER A 54 -8.75 -6.77 1.60
N SER A 55 -8.17 -5.59 1.78
CA SER A 55 -6.76 -5.40 2.15
C SER A 55 -6.48 -6.07 3.50
N THR A 56 -7.29 -5.79 4.51
CA THR A 56 -7.15 -6.39 5.85
C THR A 56 -7.22 -7.91 5.79
N LEU A 57 -8.19 -8.47 5.06
CA LEU A 57 -8.33 -9.93 4.92
C LEU A 57 -7.14 -10.54 4.18
N GLN A 58 -6.69 -9.92 3.08
CA GLN A 58 -5.54 -10.42 2.32
C GLN A 58 -4.27 -10.36 3.17
N VAL A 59 -4.02 -9.24 3.86
CA VAL A 59 -2.91 -9.10 4.80
C VAL A 59 -3.00 -10.20 5.85
N PHE A 60 -4.16 -10.42 6.47
CA PHE A 60 -4.34 -11.47 7.47
C PHE A 60 -4.01 -12.89 6.94
N VAL A 61 -4.45 -13.22 5.72
CA VAL A 61 -4.13 -14.51 5.08
C VAL A 61 -2.62 -14.62 4.80
N LEU A 62 -2.01 -13.57 4.23
CA LEU A 62 -0.57 -13.53 3.98
C LEU A 62 0.24 -13.63 5.28
N CYS A 63 -0.22 -13.01 6.36
CA CYS A 63 0.38 -13.10 7.69
C CYS A 63 0.42 -14.54 8.19
N ILE A 64 -0.71 -15.25 8.12
CA ILE A 64 -0.80 -16.66 8.54
C ILE A 64 0.15 -17.52 7.70
N LEU A 65 0.13 -17.37 6.38
CA LEU A 65 0.97 -18.15 5.48
C LEU A 65 2.47 -17.86 5.69
N ALA A 66 2.85 -16.61 5.90
CA ALA A 66 4.23 -16.23 6.19
C ALA A 66 4.72 -16.83 7.52
N LEU A 67 3.88 -16.85 8.55
CA LEU A 67 4.22 -17.49 9.84
C LEU A 67 4.34 -19.00 9.73
N PHE A 68 3.46 -19.66 8.96
CA PHE A 68 3.60 -21.09 8.65
C PHE A 68 4.93 -21.34 7.92
N PHE A 69 5.23 -20.55 6.89
CA PHE A 69 6.47 -20.65 6.15
C PHE A 69 7.70 -20.44 7.04
N THR A 70 7.65 -19.47 7.96
CA THR A 70 8.71 -19.20 8.95
C THR A 70 9.01 -20.44 9.80
N GLY A 71 7.97 -21.09 10.32
CA GLY A 71 8.09 -22.33 11.07
C GLY A 71 8.64 -23.50 10.27
N MET A 72 8.16 -23.68 9.04
CA MET A 72 8.67 -24.69 8.11
C MET A 72 10.15 -24.44 7.81
N LEU A 73 10.54 -23.19 7.55
CA LEU A 73 11.92 -22.82 7.27
C LEU A 73 12.85 -23.12 8.44
N ALA A 74 12.41 -22.91 9.69
CA ALA A 74 13.20 -23.23 10.88
C ALA A 74 13.58 -24.72 10.93
N VAL A 75 12.63 -25.61 10.64
CA VAL A 75 12.88 -27.07 10.59
C VAL A 75 13.70 -27.46 9.37
N ALA A 76 13.44 -26.84 8.20
CA ALA A 76 14.17 -27.13 6.97
C ALA A 76 15.67 -26.78 7.05
N LEU A 77 15.98 -25.63 7.66
CA LEU A 77 17.37 -25.16 7.84
C LEU A 77 18.18 -26.07 8.76
N GLN A 78 17.52 -26.83 9.62
CA GLN A 78 18.15 -27.77 10.56
C GLN A 78 18.46 -29.14 9.92
N ARG A 79 18.19 -29.34 8.61
CA ARG A 79 18.67 -30.47 7.78
C ARG A 79 18.54 -31.87 8.42
N GLY A 80 17.46 -32.13 9.15
CA GLY A 80 17.20 -33.44 9.78
C GLY A 80 17.80 -33.62 11.17
N GLU A 81 18.39 -32.58 11.76
CA GLU A 81 18.84 -32.59 13.17
C GLU A 81 17.67 -32.56 14.18
N VAL A 82 16.45 -32.29 13.69
CA VAL A 82 15.21 -32.34 14.47
C VAL A 82 14.79 -33.80 14.61
N GLY A 83 14.96 -34.38 15.79
CA GLY A 83 14.64 -35.78 16.07
C GLY A 83 13.29 -35.99 16.76
N SER A 84 12.49 -34.93 16.99
CA SER A 84 11.18 -35.06 17.65
C SER A 84 10.26 -33.88 17.38
N GLN A 85 8.95 -34.11 17.51
CA GLN A 85 7.92 -33.07 17.42
C GLN A 85 8.15 -31.93 18.41
N ALA A 86 8.65 -32.22 19.63
CA ALA A 86 8.95 -31.20 20.63
C ALA A 86 10.09 -30.26 20.18
N GLN A 87 11.11 -30.79 19.49
CA GLN A 87 12.19 -29.99 18.91
C GLN A 87 11.70 -29.17 17.72
N ALA A 88 10.82 -29.73 16.87
CA ALA A 88 10.19 -29.01 15.77
C ALA A 88 9.34 -27.84 16.29
N ALA A 89 8.50 -28.09 17.30
CA ALA A 89 7.69 -27.06 17.95
C ALA A 89 8.57 -26.00 18.61
N PHE A 90 9.67 -26.37 19.28
CA PHE A 90 10.61 -25.40 19.82
C PHE A 90 11.22 -24.51 18.74
N ALA A 91 11.72 -25.10 17.64
CA ALA A 91 12.29 -24.35 16.52
C ALA A 91 11.25 -23.39 15.89
N GLY A 92 10.02 -23.88 15.65
CA GLY A 92 8.90 -23.07 15.17
C GLY A 92 8.57 -21.93 16.12
N GLY A 93 8.41 -22.21 17.42
CA GLY A 93 8.07 -21.22 18.43
C GLY A 93 9.12 -20.10 18.56
N VAL A 94 10.41 -20.46 18.59
CA VAL A 94 11.51 -19.49 18.59
C VAL A 94 11.49 -18.63 17.31
N SER A 95 11.30 -19.26 16.14
CA SER A 95 11.24 -18.54 14.88
C SER A 95 10.05 -17.57 14.81
N GLY A 96 8.87 -17.96 15.29
CA GLY A 96 7.69 -17.09 15.34
C GLY A 96 7.85 -15.94 16.35
N PHE A 97 8.46 -16.20 17.50
CA PHE A 97 8.78 -15.13 18.46
C PHE A 97 9.80 -14.14 17.89
N MET A 98 10.81 -14.63 17.16
CA MET A 98 11.79 -13.77 16.51
C MET A 98 11.17 -12.97 15.35
N ALA A 99 10.26 -13.58 14.57
CA ALA A 99 9.49 -12.86 13.55
C ALA A 99 8.63 -11.74 14.16
N PHE A 100 7.95 -12.01 15.28
CA PHE A 100 7.25 -10.99 16.05
C PHE A 100 8.18 -9.85 16.48
N PHE A 101 9.37 -10.18 16.99
CA PHE A 101 10.35 -9.19 17.40
C PHE A 101 10.77 -8.28 16.24
N VAL A 102 11.05 -8.85 15.06
CA VAL A 102 11.36 -8.09 13.83
C VAL A 102 10.23 -7.12 13.48
N ILE A 103 8.99 -7.59 13.50
CA ILE A 103 7.81 -6.74 13.19
C ILE A 103 7.72 -5.59 14.19
N ARG A 104 7.90 -5.85 15.49
CA ARG A 104 7.86 -4.81 16.52
C ARG A 104 8.97 -3.78 16.33
N VAL A 105 10.19 -4.21 16.03
CA VAL A 105 11.30 -3.30 15.72
C VAL A 105 10.97 -2.47 14.49
N TYR A 106 10.53 -3.10 13.40
CA TYR A 106 10.15 -2.41 12.17
C TYR A 106 9.08 -1.34 12.41
N THR A 107 7.99 -1.66 13.10
CA THR A 107 6.92 -0.69 13.40
C THR A 107 7.44 0.49 14.22
N ARG A 108 8.30 0.24 15.22
CA ARG A 108 8.84 1.31 16.07
C ARG A 108 9.80 2.22 15.33
N VAL A 109 10.68 1.65 14.51
CA VAL A 109 11.59 2.43 13.66
C VAL A 109 10.79 3.25 12.65
N SER A 110 9.80 2.64 11.99
CA SER A 110 8.95 3.34 11.01
C SER A 110 8.19 4.51 11.63
N ASN A 111 7.59 4.30 12.80
CA ASN A 111 6.86 5.35 13.50
C ASN A 111 7.77 6.49 13.98
N LEU A 112 8.97 6.17 14.45
CA LEU A 112 9.96 7.18 14.84
C LEU A 112 10.39 8.02 13.63
N LEU A 113 10.70 7.38 12.51
CA LEU A 113 11.07 8.07 11.27
C LEU A 113 9.93 8.98 10.78
N TRP A 114 8.69 8.49 10.84
CA TRP A 114 7.51 9.29 10.51
C TRP A 114 7.33 10.49 11.45
N TYR A 115 7.52 10.31 12.77
CA TYR A 115 7.41 11.39 13.75
C TYR A 115 8.46 12.49 13.48
N VAL A 116 9.72 12.11 13.27
CA VAL A 116 10.81 13.06 12.96
C VAL A 116 10.58 13.74 11.61
N GLY A 117 10.13 12.98 10.59
CA GLY A 117 9.85 13.50 9.26
C GLY A 117 8.73 14.56 9.22
N ASN A 118 7.77 14.49 10.15
CA ASN A 118 6.67 15.44 10.26
C ASN A 118 6.95 16.58 11.27
N GLY A 119 8.22 16.90 11.50
CA GLY A 119 8.62 18.04 12.36
C GLY A 119 8.60 17.74 13.87
N GLY A 120 8.56 16.46 14.25
CA GLY A 120 8.69 16.06 15.65
C GLY A 120 10.05 16.46 16.24
N THR A 121 10.03 17.20 17.35
CA THR A 121 11.24 17.82 17.94
C THR A 121 11.85 17.01 19.10
N ASP A 122 11.15 16.01 19.64
CA ASP A 122 11.63 15.19 20.77
C ASP A 122 11.56 13.67 20.45
N PRO A 123 12.51 13.15 19.65
CA PRO A 123 12.55 11.72 19.30
C PRO A 123 12.84 10.82 20.51
N VAL A 124 13.54 11.34 21.52
CA VAL A 124 13.89 10.56 22.73
C VAL A 124 12.66 10.38 23.61
N GLY A 125 11.89 11.45 23.86
CA GLY A 125 10.61 11.38 24.55
C GLY A 125 9.64 10.42 23.85
N TYR A 126 9.56 10.49 22.51
CA TYR A 126 8.75 9.57 21.71
C TYR A 126 9.14 8.09 21.90
N LEU A 127 10.45 7.80 21.93
CA LEU A 127 10.95 6.45 22.17
C LEU A 127 10.62 5.95 23.58
N ILE A 128 10.77 6.80 24.60
CA ILE A 128 10.43 6.47 25.99
C ILE A 128 8.93 6.17 26.12
N ASP A 129 8.07 6.99 25.51
CA ASP A 129 6.62 6.77 25.49
C ASP A 129 6.26 5.46 24.78
N SER A 130 6.88 5.22 23.62
CA SER A 130 6.70 3.97 22.86
C SER A 130 7.08 2.71 23.65
N ILE A 131 8.18 2.75 24.41
CA ILE A 131 8.60 1.64 25.28
C ILE A 131 7.65 1.50 26.46
N SER A 132 7.27 2.62 27.09
CA SER A 132 6.32 2.64 28.21
C SER A 132 4.97 2.04 27.80
N TYR A 133 4.49 2.35 26.59
CA TYR A 133 3.30 1.77 26.01
C TYR A 133 3.39 0.24 25.89
N ILE A 134 4.55 -0.30 25.52
CA ILE A 134 4.77 -1.76 25.45
C ILE A 134 4.69 -2.38 26.85
N LEU A 135 5.30 -1.74 27.84
CA LEU A 135 5.30 -2.23 29.22
C LEU A 135 3.90 -2.20 29.82
N VAL A 136 3.14 -1.13 29.62
CA VAL A 136 1.74 -1.02 30.06
C VAL A 136 0.87 -2.07 29.37
N ASN A 137 1.10 -2.32 28.07
CA ASN A 137 0.37 -3.32 27.29
C ASN A 137 1.12 -4.65 27.18
N PHE A 138 1.90 -5.01 28.20
CA PHE A 138 2.75 -6.19 28.15
C PHE A 138 1.95 -7.47 27.92
N ALA A 139 0.81 -7.64 28.59
CA ALA A 139 -0.03 -8.83 28.45
C ALA A 139 -0.54 -9.00 27.00
N SER A 140 -1.02 -7.92 26.38
CA SER A 140 -1.47 -7.93 24.98
C SER A 140 -0.30 -8.19 24.01
N THR A 141 0.84 -7.57 24.27
CA THR A 141 2.08 -7.77 23.49
C THR A 141 2.54 -9.23 23.56
N LEU A 142 2.53 -9.82 24.76
CA LEU A 142 2.89 -11.21 24.98
C LEU A 142 1.90 -12.15 24.28
N PHE A 143 0.60 -11.87 24.39
CA PHE A 143 -0.43 -12.67 23.72
C PHE A 143 -0.26 -12.67 22.20
N ALA A 144 0.01 -11.51 21.59
CA ALA A 144 0.31 -11.42 20.16
C ALA A 144 1.57 -12.22 19.77
N ALA A 145 2.63 -12.12 20.57
CA ALA A 145 3.85 -12.91 20.35
C ALA A 145 3.59 -14.42 20.43
N LEU A 146 2.75 -14.86 21.37
CA LEU A 146 2.35 -16.26 21.53
C LEU A 146 1.52 -16.76 20.35
N ILE A 147 0.60 -15.95 19.81
CA ILE A 147 -0.16 -16.30 18.60
C ILE A 147 0.79 -16.53 17.42
N MET A 148 1.73 -15.61 17.20
CA MET A 148 2.71 -15.75 16.11
C MET A 148 3.61 -16.97 16.30
N ALA A 149 4.07 -17.21 17.53
CA ALA A 149 4.81 -18.42 17.86
C ALA A 149 3.99 -19.68 17.61
N ALA A 150 2.70 -19.70 17.99
CA ALA A 150 1.82 -20.85 17.77
C ALA A 150 1.59 -21.14 16.28
N LEU A 151 1.40 -20.12 15.45
CA LEU A 151 1.28 -20.29 14.00
C LEU A 151 2.58 -20.84 13.38
N ALA A 152 3.74 -20.33 13.81
CA ALA A 152 5.02 -20.88 13.37
C ALA A 152 5.25 -22.32 13.89
N VAL A 153 4.79 -22.67 15.09
CA VAL A 153 4.80 -24.06 15.58
C VAL A 153 4.00 -24.97 14.64
N LEU A 154 2.79 -24.54 14.22
CA LEU A 154 1.98 -25.33 13.28
C LEU A 154 2.71 -25.56 11.96
N GLY A 155 3.33 -24.53 11.39
CA GLY A 155 4.16 -24.67 10.20
C GLY A 155 5.31 -25.67 10.39
N ALA A 156 6.05 -25.54 11.49
CA ALA A 156 7.14 -26.47 11.82
C ALA A 156 6.68 -27.93 11.92
N LEU A 157 5.53 -28.17 12.56
CA LEU A 157 4.94 -29.50 12.69
C LEU A 157 4.44 -30.07 11.36
N ILE A 158 3.88 -29.24 10.47
CA ILE A 158 3.46 -29.65 9.12
C ILE A 158 4.67 -30.17 8.33
N LEU A 159 5.78 -29.42 8.32
CA LEU A 159 6.98 -29.88 7.62
C LEU A 159 7.57 -31.13 8.28
N PHE A 160 7.68 -31.13 9.61
CA PHE A 160 8.24 -32.27 10.33
C PHE A 160 7.46 -33.56 10.08
N SER A 161 6.12 -33.52 10.14
CA SER A 161 5.27 -34.69 9.84
C SER A 161 5.35 -35.15 8.38
N SER A 162 5.67 -34.25 7.44
CA SER A 162 5.90 -34.59 6.04
C SER A 162 7.25 -35.30 5.84
N LEU A 163 8.25 -34.94 6.64
CA LEU A 163 9.57 -35.59 6.66
C LEU A 163 9.52 -36.96 7.35
N GLU A 164 8.79 -37.10 8.45
CA GLU A 164 8.64 -38.41 9.12
C GLU A 164 8.06 -39.50 8.20
N LYS A 165 7.30 -39.11 7.17
CA LYS A 165 6.69 -40.03 6.20
C LYS A 165 7.62 -40.47 5.07
N ALA A 166 8.79 -39.84 4.89
CA ALA A 166 9.69 -40.19 3.81
C ALA A 166 10.64 -41.33 4.24
N ALA A 167 10.81 -42.33 3.38
CA ALA A 167 11.58 -43.53 3.70
C ALA A 167 13.09 -43.31 3.57
N THR A 168 13.52 -42.35 2.75
CA THR A 168 14.94 -42.07 2.48
C THR A 168 15.33 -40.59 2.66
N PRO A 169 16.61 -40.27 2.91
CA PRO A 169 17.10 -38.89 3.00
C PRO A 169 16.86 -38.06 1.74
N GLU A 170 16.92 -38.66 0.55
CA GLU A 170 16.64 -37.97 -0.72
C GLU A 170 15.14 -37.63 -0.87
N GLU A 171 14.25 -38.56 -0.50
CA GLU A 171 12.82 -38.30 -0.46
C GLU A 171 12.46 -37.20 0.55
N ASN A 172 13.15 -37.17 1.70
CA ASN A 172 13.03 -36.10 2.69
C ASN A 172 13.40 -34.73 2.11
N ALA A 173 14.54 -34.64 1.42
CA ALA A 173 14.96 -33.40 0.78
C ALA A 173 13.95 -32.95 -0.31
N ARG A 174 13.42 -33.90 -1.09
CA ARG A 174 12.42 -33.62 -2.13
C ARG A 174 11.09 -33.17 -1.54
N ALA A 175 10.58 -33.85 -0.52
CA ALA A 175 9.35 -33.51 0.18
C ALA A 175 9.45 -32.12 0.83
N SER A 176 10.57 -31.81 1.47
CA SER A 176 10.83 -30.49 2.04
C SER A 176 10.78 -29.37 0.99
N ARG A 177 11.48 -29.55 -0.14
CA ARG A 177 11.46 -28.58 -1.24
C ARG A 177 10.07 -28.41 -1.83
N LEU A 178 9.30 -29.49 -1.96
CA LEU A 178 7.95 -29.45 -2.48
C LEU A 178 7.01 -28.68 -1.54
N VAL A 179 7.04 -28.98 -0.23
CA VAL A 179 6.20 -28.31 0.76
C VAL A 179 6.55 -26.82 0.87
N LEU A 180 7.84 -26.49 0.95
CA LEU A 180 8.30 -25.10 0.97
C LEU A 180 7.95 -24.36 -0.33
N GLY A 181 8.24 -24.98 -1.48
CA GLY A 181 7.98 -24.39 -2.80
C GLY A 181 6.49 -24.18 -3.06
N SER A 182 5.64 -25.15 -2.70
CA SER A 182 4.18 -25.01 -2.77
C SER A 182 3.67 -23.90 -1.85
N THR A 183 4.21 -23.77 -0.64
CA THR A 183 3.83 -22.67 0.26
C THR A 183 4.21 -21.31 -0.31
N VAL A 184 5.42 -21.17 -0.87
CA VAL A 184 5.86 -19.93 -1.54
C VAL A 184 4.95 -19.61 -2.72
N LEU A 185 4.60 -20.61 -3.53
CA LEU A 185 3.67 -20.42 -4.64
C LEU A 185 2.30 -19.94 -4.16
N ILE A 186 1.76 -20.53 -3.10
CA ILE A 186 0.47 -20.10 -2.51
C ILE A 186 0.57 -18.66 -2.02
N ILE A 187 1.66 -18.27 -1.34
CA ILE A 187 1.89 -16.88 -0.91
C ILE A 187 1.89 -15.94 -2.11
N LEU A 188 2.62 -16.26 -3.18
CA LEU A 188 2.68 -15.44 -4.39
C LEU A 188 1.31 -15.31 -5.07
N VAL A 189 0.56 -16.41 -5.15
CA VAL A 189 -0.80 -16.44 -5.69
C VAL A 189 -1.73 -15.55 -4.87
N CYS A 190 -1.72 -15.71 -3.54
CA CYS A 190 -2.51 -14.89 -2.63
C CYS A 190 -2.08 -13.41 -2.63
N MET A 191 -0.83 -13.11 -2.98
CA MET A 191 -0.33 -11.74 -3.10
C MET A 191 -0.82 -11.04 -4.37
N ILE A 192 -0.90 -11.76 -5.50
CA ILE A 192 -1.13 -11.17 -6.82
C ILE A 192 -2.60 -11.25 -7.25
N ILE A 193 -3.27 -12.38 -7.03
CA ILE A 193 -4.61 -12.61 -7.60
C ILE A 193 -5.65 -11.63 -7.04
N PRO A 194 -5.79 -11.43 -5.71
CA PRO A 194 -6.83 -10.53 -5.18
C PRO A 194 -6.77 -9.11 -5.74
N PRO A 195 -5.62 -8.40 -5.75
CA PRO A 195 -5.58 -7.04 -6.31
C PRO A 195 -5.73 -7.02 -7.83
N LEU A 196 -5.26 -8.04 -8.55
CA LEU A 196 -5.47 -8.15 -9.99
C LEU A 196 -6.95 -8.29 -10.33
N VAL A 197 -7.67 -9.19 -9.64
CA VAL A 197 -9.11 -9.39 -9.81
C VAL A 197 -9.87 -8.11 -9.47
N ALA A 198 -9.51 -7.43 -8.37
CA ALA A 198 -10.12 -6.15 -8.02
C ALA A 198 -9.95 -5.10 -9.12
N ARG A 199 -8.74 -4.95 -9.67
CA ARG A 199 -8.46 -4.00 -10.79
C ARG A 199 -9.26 -4.35 -12.04
N LEU A 200 -9.32 -5.63 -12.41
CA LEU A 200 -10.12 -6.08 -13.56
C LEU A 200 -11.62 -5.83 -13.35
N MET A 201 -12.14 -6.09 -12.15
CA MET A 201 -13.54 -5.86 -11.83
C MET A 201 -13.89 -4.37 -11.77
N ILE A 202 -12.99 -3.50 -11.31
CA ILE A 202 -13.15 -2.04 -11.41
C ILE A 202 -13.17 -1.62 -12.87
N GLY A 203 -12.20 -2.06 -13.68
CA GLY A 203 -12.12 -1.73 -15.10
C GLY A 203 -13.33 -2.23 -15.90
N ALA A 204 -13.93 -3.35 -15.49
CA ALA A 204 -15.16 -3.89 -16.06
C ALA A 204 -16.44 -3.24 -15.51
N GLY A 205 -16.34 -2.28 -14.57
CA GLY A 205 -17.49 -1.64 -13.93
C GLY A 205 -18.30 -2.55 -13.00
N MET A 206 -17.76 -3.71 -12.62
CA MET A 206 -18.41 -4.67 -11.72
C MET A 206 -18.34 -4.26 -10.25
N ILE A 207 -17.30 -3.49 -9.88
CA ILE A 207 -17.19 -2.88 -8.56
C ILE A 207 -17.51 -1.40 -8.68
N ARG A 208 -18.48 -0.93 -7.88
CA ARG A 208 -18.83 0.48 -7.82
C ARG A 208 -17.66 1.29 -7.28
N VAL A 209 -17.30 2.34 -8.00
CA VAL A 209 -16.33 3.35 -7.59
C VAL A 209 -17.08 4.57 -7.06
N HIS A 210 -16.60 5.16 -5.97
CA HIS A 210 -17.03 6.48 -5.54
C HIS A 210 -16.33 7.52 -6.41
N SER A 211 -17.12 8.21 -7.24
CA SER A 211 -16.60 9.18 -8.20
C SER A 211 -15.87 10.31 -7.47
N SER A 212 -16.42 10.76 -6.34
CA SER A 212 -15.77 11.75 -5.48
C SER A 212 -14.35 11.39 -5.06
N ALA A 213 -14.13 10.15 -4.63
CA ALA A 213 -12.83 9.72 -4.15
C ALA A 213 -11.85 9.36 -5.29
N ALA A 214 -12.36 8.99 -6.47
CA ALA A 214 -11.57 8.84 -7.68
C ALA A 214 -11.09 10.20 -8.20
N LEU A 215 -11.94 11.23 -8.13
CA LEU A 215 -11.67 12.59 -8.59
C LEU A 215 -10.61 13.30 -7.75
N MET A 216 -10.51 13.03 -6.44
CA MET A 216 -9.46 13.58 -5.57
C MET A 216 -8.02 13.28 -6.04
N GLY A 217 -7.82 12.22 -6.85
CA GLY A 217 -6.52 11.90 -7.42
C GLY A 217 -6.16 12.69 -8.69
N THR A 218 -7.14 13.41 -9.25
CA THR A 218 -6.96 14.23 -10.45
C THR A 218 -6.35 15.56 -10.05
N PHE A 219 -5.32 15.99 -10.77
CA PHE A 219 -4.80 17.33 -10.64
C PHE A 219 -4.54 17.95 -12.00
N ILE A 220 -4.68 19.26 -12.07
CA ILE A 220 -4.51 20.03 -13.29
C ILE A 220 -3.25 20.85 -13.13
N SER A 221 -2.37 20.83 -14.13
CA SER A 221 -1.25 21.75 -14.16
C SER A 221 -1.64 23.01 -14.92
N LEU A 222 -1.38 24.17 -14.33
CA LEU A 222 -1.53 25.47 -14.98
C LEU A 222 -0.14 26.01 -15.36
N GLU A 223 -0.02 26.44 -16.61
CA GLU A 223 1.18 27.06 -17.15
C GLU A 223 0.84 28.34 -17.92
N HIS A 224 1.56 29.43 -17.64
CA HIS A 224 1.54 30.61 -18.51
C HIS A 224 2.51 30.38 -19.67
N THR A 225 2.00 30.34 -20.90
CA THR A 225 2.82 30.21 -22.12
C THR A 225 3.07 31.55 -22.81
N ALA A 226 2.25 32.55 -22.51
CA ALA A 226 2.44 33.95 -22.88
C ALA A 226 1.82 34.85 -21.79
N PRO A 227 2.07 36.17 -21.82
CA PRO A 227 1.57 37.08 -20.78
C PRO A 227 0.06 37.02 -20.58
N ASP A 228 -0.72 36.79 -21.64
CA ASP A 228 -2.19 36.75 -21.68
C ASP A 228 -2.75 35.34 -21.92
N THR A 229 -1.93 34.30 -21.77
CA THR A 229 -2.27 32.94 -22.21
C THR A 229 -1.89 31.91 -21.15
N ILE A 230 -2.89 31.15 -20.69
CA ILE A 230 -2.71 29.99 -19.83
C ILE A 230 -3.00 28.69 -20.58
N VAL A 231 -2.30 27.63 -20.21
CA VAL A 231 -2.54 26.26 -20.66
C VAL A 231 -2.83 25.41 -19.43
N LEU A 232 -3.98 24.73 -19.44
CA LEU A 232 -4.29 23.70 -18.46
C LEU A 232 -4.00 22.33 -19.07
N THR A 233 -3.35 21.47 -18.31
CA THR A 233 -3.13 20.07 -18.67
C THR A 233 -3.69 19.16 -17.59
N ALA A 234 -4.49 18.16 -17.98
CA ALA A 234 -5.05 17.19 -17.06
C ALA A 234 -4.09 16.02 -16.79
N HIS A 235 -3.83 15.72 -15.52
CA HIS A 235 -2.97 14.61 -15.09
C HIS A 235 -3.72 13.65 -14.18
N LYS A 236 -3.44 12.35 -14.31
CA LYS A 236 -4.03 11.27 -13.48
C LYS A 236 -5.56 11.34 -13.41
N VAL A 237 -6.23 11.39 -14.56
CA VAL A 237 -7.70 11.41 -14.65
C VAL A 237 -8.25 10.00 -14.41
N PRO A 238 -9.30 9.82 -13.57
CA PRO A 238 -9.90 8.52 -13.34
C PRO A 238 -10.58 7.95 -14.60
N PRO A 239 -10.95 6.66 -14.61
CA PRO A 239 -11.63 6.05 -15.74
C PRO A 239 -12.91 6.80 -16.14
N ALA A 240 -13.19 6.92 -17.43
CA ALA A 240 -14.31 7.72 -17.95
C ALA A 240 -15.69 7.40 -17.32
N PHE A 241 -15.92 6.16 -16.88
CA PHE A 241 -17.19 5.76 -16.24
C PHE A 241 -17.43 6.43 -14.87
N THR A 242 -16.42 7.04 -14.24
CA THR A 242 -16.59 7.79 -12.99
C THR A 242 -17.00 9.25 -13.23
N LEU A 243 -16.87 9.74 -14.46
CA LEU A 243 -17.15 11.13 -14.83
C LEU A 243 -18.55 11.25 -15.44
N ALA A 244 -19.34 12.22 -14.98
CA ALA A 244 -20.63 12.54 -15.57
C ALA A 244 -20.45 13.23 -16.93
N ASP A 245 -19.40 14.04 -17.05
CA ASP A 245 -19.11 14.84 -18.24
C ASP A 245 -17.81 14.42 -18.91
N THR A 246 -17.72 14.70 -20.20
CA THR A 246 -16.52 14.44 -21.01
C THR A 246 -15.52 15.61 -20.99
N HIS A 247 -15.88 16.70 -20.31
CA HIS A 247 -15.09 17.93 -20.19
C HIS A 247 -15.05 18.37 -18.72
N PHE A 248 -13.98 19.06 -18.32
CA PHE A 248 -13.94 19.72 -17.01
C PHE A 248 -14.58 21.10 -17.09
N SER A 249 -15.23 21.52 -16.01
CA SER A 249 -15.70 22.89 -15.88
C SER A 249 -14.57 23.80 -15.40
N VAL A 250 -14.43 24.97 -15.97
CA VAL A 250 -13.33 25.89 -15.68
C VAL A 250 -13.89 27.28 -15.38
N TYR A 251 -13.53 27.81 -14.22
CA TYR A 251 -14.01 29.08 -13.70
C TYR A 251 -12.84 30.00 -13.37
N ILE A 252 -12.99 31.30 -13.61
CA ILE A 252 -11.98 32.30 -13.25
C ILE A 252 -12.28 32.84 -11.85
N ASP A 253 -11.31 32.73 -10.94
CA ASP A 253 -11.43 33.26 -9.59
C ASP A 253 -11.29 34.78 -9.56
N GLY A 254 -12.03 35.43 -8.65
CA GLY A 254 -12.02 36.88 -8.49
C GLY A 254 -13.00 37.64 -9.40
N LEU A 255 -13.70 36.94 -10.30
CA LEU A 255 -14.81 37.47 -11.11
C LEU A 255 -16.11 36.69 -10.84
N ASP A 256 -16.47 36.48 -9.57
CA ASP A 256 -17.68 35.73 -9.17
C ASP A 256 -17.81 34.32 -9.78
N GLY A 257 -16.70 33.68 -10.15
CA GLY A 257 -16.71 32.34 -10.74
C GLY A 257 -17.33 32.30 -12.13
N ILE A 258 -16.95 33.22 -13.02
CA ILE A 258 -17.38 33.20 -14.42
C ILE A 258 -16.95 31.91 -15.10
N ASP A 259 -17.91 31.24 -15.74
CA ASP A 259 -17.72 30.03 -16.53
C ASP A 259 -16.99 30.34 -17.85
N VAL A 260 -15.81 29.73 -18.02
CA VAL A 260 -15.03 29.74 -19.25
C VAL A 260 -14.68 28.32 -19.71
N SER A 261 -15.47 27.32 -19.33
CA SER A 261 -15.21 25.89 -19.56
C SER A 261 -14.91 25.56 -21.03
N ASN A 262 -15.55 26.25 -21.97
CA ASN A 262 -15.39 26.08 -23.41
C ASN A 262 -15.60 27.40 -24.15
N ALA A 263 -15.41 27.41 -25.47
CA ALA A 263 -15.52 28.62 -26.30
C ALA A 263 -16.92 29.24 -26.25
N SER A 264 -17.99 28.44 -26.11
CA SER A 264 -19.36 28.93 -25.99
C SER A 264 -19.60 29.61 -24.64
N ALA A 265 -19.12 29.01 -23.55
CA ALA A 265 -19.20 29.59 -22.20
C ALA A 265 -18.41 30.91 -22.12
N ALA A 266 -17.18 30.91 -22.65
CA ALA A 266 -16.35 32.10 -22.74
C ALA A 266 -17.06 33.22 -23.55
N ALA A 267 -17.66 32.91 -24.70
CA ALA A 267 -18.41 33.90 -25.48
C ALA A 267 -19.65 34.42 -24.73
N ALA A 268 -20.37 33.55 -24.01
CA ALA A 268 -21.55 33.92 -23.23
C ALA A 268 -21.21 34.79 -22.01
N SER A 269 -19.99 34.66 -21.46
CA SER A 269 -19.52 35.48 -20.34
C SER A 269 -19.34 36.97 -20.67
N GLY A 270 -19.25 37.31 -21.97
CA GLY A 270 -18.92 38.66 -22.42
C GLY A 270 -17.45 39.04 -22.25
N LEU A 271 -16.60 38.12 -21.76
CA LEU A 271 -15.16 38.32 -21.68
C LEU A 271 -14.49 38.10 -23.04
N ALA A 272 -13.43 38.84 -23.32
CA ALA A 272 -12.59 38.67 -24.50
C ALA A 272 -11.62 37.48 -24.33
N VAL A 273 -12.17 36.28 -24.11
CA VAL A 273 -11.41 35.04 -23.90
C VAL A 273 -11.63 34.08 -25.05
N ALA A 274 -10.54 33.59 -25.65
CA ALA A 274 -10.55 32.51 -26.63
C ALA A 274 -10.13 31.19 -25.96
N VAL A 275 -10.81 30.09 -26.30
CA VAL A 275 -10.54 28.75 -25.76
C VAL A 275 -10.20 27.81 -26.92
N GLU A 276 -9.07 27.09 -26.82
CA GLU A 276 -8.62 26.12 -27.81
C GLU A 276 -8.15 24.81 -27.13
N PRO A 277 -8.70 23.62 -27.48
CA PRO A 277 -9.79 23.39 -28.45
C PRO A 277 -11.12 24.01 -28.00
N ALA A 278 -12.04 24.21 -28.94
CA ALA A 278 -13.31 24.92 -28.68
C ALA A 278 -14.17 24.25 -27.60
N ASP A 279 -14.08 22.93 -27.46
CA ASP A 279 -14.78 22.13 -26.44
C ASP A 279 -14.15 22.24 -25.05
N GLY A 280 -13.00 22.92 -24.91
CA GLY A 280 -12.28 23.09 -23.66
C GLY A 280 -11.47 21.87 -23.23
N LEU A 281 -11.14 21.81 -21.94
CA LEU A 281 -10.30 20.76 -21.38
C LEU A 281 -11.09 19.45 -21.24
N GLN A 282 -10.70 18.46 -22.04
CA GLN A 282 -11.29 17.14 -22.02
C GLN A 282 -10.91 16.37 -20.76
N ALA A 283 -11.83 15.53 -20.27
CA ALA A 283 -11.63 14.71 -19.07
C ALA A 283 -10.94 13.38 -19.38
N PHE A 284 -9.73 13.44 -19.95
CA PHE A 284 -8.82 12.30 -20.09
C PHE A 284 -7.37 12.73 -19.85
N GLU A 285 -6.53 11.78 -19.45
CA GLU A 285 -5.13 12.05 -19.10
C GLU A 285 -4.32 12.58 -20.29
N GLY A 286 -3.56 13.66 -20.08
CA GLY A 286 -2.76 14.32 -21.11
C GLY A 286 -3.56 15.28 -21.99
N SER A 287 -4.87 15.43 -21.77
CA SER A 287 -5.68 16.48 -22.38
C SER A 287 -5.11 17.86 -22.06
N GLN A 288 -5.10 18.74 -23.06
CA GLN A 288 -4.64 20.12 -22.96
C GLN A 288 -5.66 21.06 -23.58
N ALA A 289 -5.87 22.18 -22.90
CA ALA A 289 -6.62 23.31 -23.43
C ALA A 289 -5.96 24.62 -23.06
N THR A 290 -6.13 25.61 -23.92
CA THR A 290 -5.51 26.93 -23.86
C THR A 290 -6.59 27.97 -23.71
N TRP A 291 -6.41 28.88 -22.77
CA TRP A 291 -7.24 30.07 -22.62
C TRP A 291 -6.38 31.30 -22.87
N LYS A 292 -6.86 32.17 -23.76
CA LYS A 292 -6.17 33.39 -24.14
C LYS A 292 -7.07 34.60 -23.98
N GLY A 293 -6.59 35.64 -23.30
CA GLY A 293 -7.33 36.88 -23.16
C GLY A 293 -6.73 37.80 -22.07
N PRO A 294 -7.16 39.07 -22.03
CA PRO A 294 -6.60 40.08 -21.14
C PRO A 294 -6.84 39.77 -19.65
N VAL A 295 -7.79 38.89 -19.33
CA VAL A 295 -8.09 38.46 -17.95
C VAL A 295 -6.97 37.59 -17.35
N PHE A 296 -6.13 37.02 -18.21
CA PHE A 296 -4.99 36.19 -17.84
C PHE A 296 -3.67 36.95 -17.88
N GLU A 297 -3.69 38.28 -18.10
CA GLU A 297 -2.49 39.10 -18.09
C GLU A 297 -1.76 39.01 -16.74
N ASP A 298 -0.48 38.63 -16.78
CA ASP A 298 0.39 38.53 -15.60
C ASP A 298 0.73 39.93 -15.04
N ASN A 299 -0.23 40.52 -14.33
CA ASN A 299 -0.16 41.84 -13.71
C ASN A 299 0.16 41.76 -12.20
N SER A 300 1.02 40.82 -11.78
CA SER A 300 1.45 40.58 -10.38
C SER A 300 0.37 40.03 -9.43
N THR A 301 -0.83 39.72 -9.94
CA THR A 301 -1.88 38.98 -9.22
C THR A 301 -1.99 37.61 -9.87
N PRO A 302 -1.79 36.49 -9.16
CA PRO A 302 -1.95 35.17 -9.76
C PRO A 302 -3.37 35.04 -10.29
N THR A 303 -3.55 34.82 -11.59
CA THR A 303 -4.85 34.41 -12.11
C THR A 303 -5.13 33.03 -11.54
N SER A 304 -6.03 32.97 -10.57
CA SER A 304 -6.49 31.70 -10.01
C SER A 304 -7.66 31.20 -10.86
N VAL A 305 -7.59 29.93 -11.22
CA VAL A 305 -8.61 29.26 -12.01
C VAL A 305 -9.04 28.07 -11.18
N THR A 306 -10.34 27.94 -10.95
CA THR A 306 -10.94 26.76 -10.34
C THR A 306 -11.38 25.82 -11.44
N VAL A 307 -10.92 24.58 -11.37
CA VAL A 307 -11.36 23.50 -12.27
C VAL A 307 -12.24 22.56 -11.48
N ILE A 308 -13.46 22.29 -11.96
CA ILE A 308 -14.42 21.40 -11.33
C ILE A 308 -14.60 20.15 -12.20
N ALA A 309 -14.61 19.00 -11.55
CA ALA A 309 -14.99 17.73 -12.16
C ALA A 309 -16.34 17.25 -11.61
N HIS A 310 -17.16 16.72 -12.51
CA HIS A 310 -18.48 16.20 -12.21
C HIS A 310 -18.46 14.67 -12.20
N GLY A 311 -18.81 14.09 -11.06
CA GLY A 311 -18.91 12.65 -10.87
C GLY A 311 -20.28 12.10 -11.31
N THR A 312 -20.31 10.86 -11.80
CA THR A 312 -21.56 10.16 -12.16
C THR A 312 -22.53 9.94 -10.99
N ASP A 313 -22.08 10.11 -9.75
CA ASP A 313 -22.88 10.08 -8.53
C ASP A 313 -23.47 11.45 -8.15
N GLY A 314 -23.26 12.48 -8.98
CA GLY A 314 -23.67 13.85 -8.73
C GLY A 314 -22.71 14.63 -7.84
N SER A 315 -21.53 14.09 -7.52
CA SER A 315 -20.50 14.84 -6.78
C SER A 315 -19.84 15.88 -7.68
N GLU A 316 -19.68 17.10 -7.17
CA GLU A 316 -18.83 18.13 -7.79
C GLU A 316 -17.57 18.29 -6.94
N ILE A 317 -16.40 18.23 -7.57
CA ILE A 317 -15.12 18.37 -6.87
C ILE A 317 -14.27 19.42 -7.55
N GLU A 318 -13.87 20.41 -6.76
CA GLU A 318 -12.79 21.34 -7.10
C GLU A 318 -11.46 20.58 -7.13
N LEU A 319 -10.83 20.58 -8.29
CA LEU A 319 -9.57 19.91 -8.54
C LEU A 319 -8.41 20.78 -8.08
N MET A 320 -7.35 20.13 -7.60
CA MET A 320 -6.11 20.82 -7.28
C MET A 320 -5.47 21.35 -8.57
N VAL A 321 -5.35 22.67 -8.69
CA VAL A 321 -4.64 23.33 -9.78
C VAL A 321 -3.23 23.70 -9.31
N LEU A 322 -2.22 23.06 -9.90
CA LEU A 322 -0.82 23.23 -9.54
C LEU A 322 -0.11 24.08 -10.59
N ASN A 323 0.62 25.11 -10.16
CA ASN A 323 1.52 25.83 -11.07
C ASN A 323 2.67 24.90 -11.47
N ARG A 324 3.03 24.88 -12.76
CA ARG A 324 4.06 23.97 -13.31
C ARG A 324 5.42 24.08 -12.59
N SER A 325 5.76 25.26 -12.07
CA SER A 325 6.98 25.50 -11.27
C SER A 325 6.99 24.71 -9.95
N VAL A 326 5.83 24.45 -9.34
CA VAL A 326 5.67 23.63 -8.13
C VAL A 326 5.74 22.15 -8.47
N LEU A 327 5.12 21.74 -9.59
CA LEU A 327 5.18 20.35 -10.08
C LEU A 327 6.61 19.87 -10.41
N ALA A 328 7.47 20.75 -10.92
CA ALA A 328 8.87 20.44 -11.18
C ALA A 328 9.72 20.23 -9.91
N SER A 329 9.22 20.67 -8.74
CA SER A 329 9.87 20.47 -7.44
C SER A 329 9.40 19.21 -6.70
N LEU A 330 8.35 18.55 -7.20
CA LEU A 330 7.72 17.37 -6.60
C LEU A 330 8.07 16.05 -7.32
N ASN A 331 8.76 16.12 -8.46
CA ASN A 331 9.33 14.99 -9.21
C ASN A 331 10.84 14.93 -9.03
#